data_AF-A0A960TXX9-F1
#
_entry.id   AF-A0A960TXX9-F1
#
_cell.length_a   1.000
_cell.length_b   1.000
_cell.length_c   1.000
_cell.angle_alpha   90.00
_cell.angle_beta   90.00
_cell.angle_gamma   90.00
#
_symmetry.space_group_name_H-M   'P 1'
#
loop_
_entity.id
_entity.type
_entity.pdbx_description
1 polymer ?
#
loop_
_entity_poly.entity_id
_entity_poly.type
_entity_poly.pdbx_seq_one_letter_code
_entity_poly.pdbx_strand_id
1 'polypeptide(L)'
;MRIFEASYYWLDLLIGYGFPVGLIALYAFKKIPAKILKLFGLGALIGLTWEVPIFVLSARTSMPVIVWVRELPAHYLVFMIGHTLWDGAIFLVGALLAGMVGKKRFLQGFQWGELAVLAAWGQVTALLVELSSVTNRAWVYVEGYWWNPTFARVGDYPLTLLMQVVWFVAPVVLYLAAIRLMPQDAPKSLSV
;
A
#
# COMPACT_ATOMS: atom_id res chain seq x y z
N MET A 1 -19.68 -8.59 -14.91
CA MET A 1 -18.35 -9.10 -14.51
C MET A 1 -17.28 -8.92 -15.59
N ARG A 2 -17.47 -9.40 -16.83
CA ARG A 2 -16.43 -9.31 -17.90
C ARG A 2 -15.85 -7.92 -18.21
N ILE A 3 -16.64 -6.84 -18.10
CA ILE A 3 -16.15 -5.47 -18.36
C ILE A 3 -15.18 -5.02 -17.26
N PHE A 4 -15.51 -5.26 -15.99
CA PHE A 4 -14.62 -4.92 -14.86
C PHE A 4 -13.32 -5.69 -14.92
N GLU A 5 -13.40 -6.99 -15.26
CA GLU A 5 -12.22 -7.79 -15.54
C GLU A 5 -11.37 -7.13 -16.64
N ALA A 6 -11.94 -6.86 -17.81
CA ALA A 6 -11.22 -6.28 -18.96
C ALA A 6 -10.58 -4.91 -18.65
N SER A 7 -11.20 -4.11 -17.78
CA SER A 7 -10.70 -2.78 -17.41
C SER A 7 -9.83 -2.77 -16.15
N TYR A 8 -9.73 -3.87 -15.41
CA TYR A 8 -9.09 -3.91 -14.08
C TYR A 8 -7.67 -3.35 -14.08
N TYR A 9 -6.81 -3.84 -14.96
CA TYR A 9 -5.42 -3.36 -15.05
C TYR A 9 -5.33 -1.88 -15.46
N TRP A 10 -6.24 -1.39 -16.30
CA TRP A 10 -6.25 0.01 -16.68
C TRP A 10 -6.73 0.92 -15.55
N LEU A 11 -7.73 0.49 -14.79
CA LEU A 11 -8.19 1.21 -13.59
C LEU A 11 -7.12 1.21 -12.50
N ASP A 12 -6.46 0.08 -12.31
CA ASP A 12 -5.33 -0.07 -11.40
C ASP A 12 -4.20 0.91 -11.74
N LEU A 13 -3.75 0.94 -12.99
CA LEU A 13 -2.75 1.92 -13.46
C LEU A 13 -3.25 3.36 -13.38
N LEU A 14 -4.50 3.63 -13.78
CA LEU A 14 -5.07 4.97 -13.76
C LEU A 14 -5.06 5.56 -12.36
N ILE A 15 -5.43 4.77 -11.35
CA ILE A 15 -5.44 5.24 -9.97
C ILE A 15 -4.02 5.32 -9.42
N GLY A 16 -3.19 4.28 -9.63
CA GLY A 16 -1.80 4.27 -9.14
C GLY A 16 -0.98 5.47 -9.64
N TYR A 17 -1.11 5.84 -10.91
CA TYR A 17 -0.44 7.02 -11.48
C TYR A 17 -1.21 8.32 -11.28
N GLY A 18 -2.55 8.28 -11.27
CA GLY A 18 -3.38 9.47 -11.11
C GLY A 18 -3.33 10.05 -9.69
N PHE A 19 -3.21 9.20 -8.67
CA PHE A 19 -3.16 9.62 -7.27
C PHE A 19 -2.01 10.58 -6.95
N PRO A 20 -0.73 10.28 -7.27
CA PRO A 20 0.37 11.22 -7.03
C PRO A 20 0.22 12.52 -7.83
N VAL A 21 -0.32 12.47 -9.06
CA VAL A 21 -0.60 13.68 -9.86
C VAL A 21 -1.60 14.58 -9.11
N GLY A 22 -2.68 13.99 -8.60
CA GLY A 22 -3.65 14.71 -7.77
C GLY A 22 -3.03 15.30 -6.51
N LEU A 23 -2.20 14.53 -5.79
CA LEU A 23 -1.50 15.01 -4.60
C LEU A 23 -0.55 16.18 -4.91
N ILE A 24 0.24 16.08 -5.98
CA ILE A 24 1.17 17.14 -6.40
C ILE A 24 0.37 18.40 -6.77
N ALA A 25 -0.74 18.26 -7.50
CA ALA A 25 -1.60 19.39 -7.83
C ALA A 25 -2.16 20.06 -6.56
N LEU A 26 -2.72 19.28 -5.63
CA LEU A 26 -3.22 19.80 -4.35
C LEU A 26 -2.14 20.53 -3.55
N TYR A 27 -0.91 20.01 -3.55
CA TYR A 27 0.23 20.66 -2.90
C TYR A 27 0.60 21.97 -3.60
N ALA A 28 0.67 21.98 -4.94
CA ALA A 28 0.95 23.17 -5.73
C ALA A 28 -0.09 24.28 -5.50
N PHE A 29 -1.36 23.91 -5.35
CA PHE A 29 -2.46 24.81 -4.98
C PHE A 29 -2.53 25.13 -3.48
N LYS A 30 -1.53 24.73 -2.68
CA LYS A 30 -1.43 24.95 -1.22
C LYS A 30 -2.64 24.41 -0.44
N LYS A 31 -3.32 23.38 -0.96
CA LYS A 31 -4.48 22.73 -0.32
C LYS A 31 -4.08 21.67 0.70
N ILE A 32 -2.87 21.12 0.57
CA ILE A 32 -2.29 20.16 1.52
C ILE A 32 -0.89 20.59 1.96
N PRO A 33 -0.46 20.28 3.20
CA PRO A 33 0.87 20.60 3.65
C PRO A 33 1.91 19.61 3.08
N ALA A 34 3.18 20.04 3.03
CA ALA A 34 4.30 19.20 2.57
C ALA A 34 4.42 17.87 3.34
N LYS A 35 3.96 17.83 4.60
CA LYS A 35 3.90 16.62 5.42
C LYS A 35 3.12 15.48 4.73
N ILE A 36 2.05 15.79 4.00
CA ILE A 36 1.25 14.79 3.26
C ILE A 36 2.05 14.18 2.12
N LEU A 37 2.76 15.00 1.33
CA LEU A 37 3.63 14.49 0.26
C LEU A 37 4.77 13.63 0.80
N LYS A 38 5.37 14.02 1.94
CA LYS A 38 6.41 13.24 2.59
C LYS A 38 5.90 11.87 3.08
N LEU A 39 4.68 11.83 3.63
CA LEU A 39 4.06 10.57 4.07
C LEU A 39 3.74 9.66 2.89
N PHE A 40 3.18 10.22 1.81
CA PHE A 40 2.99 9.48 0.56
C PHE A 40 4.30 8.90 0.04
N GLY A 41 5.34 9.74 -0.08
CA GLY A 41 6.65 9.30 -0.58
C GLY A 41 7.29 8.24 0.30
N LEU A 42 7.19 8.38 1.63
CA LEU A 42 7.68 7.37 2.57
C LEU A 42 6.92 6.04 2.40
N GLY A 43 5.60 6.08 2.25
CA GLY A 43 4.80 4.90 1.96
C GLY A 43 5.22 4.20 0.66
N ALA A 44 5.44 4.97 -0.41
CA ALA A 44 5.91 4.44 -1.69
C ALA A 44 7.32 3.83 -1.58
N LEU A 45 8.25 4.48 -0.85
CA LEU A 45 9.59 3.94 -0.61
C LEU A 45 9.57 2.63 0.17
N ILE A 46 8.66 2.51 1.15
CA ILE A 46 8.43 1.27 1.87
C ILE A 46 7.83 0.22 0.91
N GLY A 47 6.86 0.59 0.08
CA GLY A 47 6.27 -0.27 -0.97
C GLY A 47 7.27 -0.93 -1.88
N LEU A 48 8.25 -0.16 -2.37
CA LEU A 48 9.34 -0.69 -3.20
C LEU A 48 10.04 -1.91 -2.62
N THR A 49 10.08 -2.06 -1.29
CA THR A 49 10.78 -3.16 -0.63
C THR A 49 10.16 -4.53 -0.91
N TRP A 50 8.86 -4.61 -1.22
CA TRP A 50 8.22 -5.85 -1.68
C TRP A 50 7.82 -5.80 -3.16
N GLU A 51 7.45 -4.64 -3.70
CA GLU A 51 7.03 -4.56 -5.10
C GLU A 51 8.15 -4.98 -6.06
N VAL A 52 9.39 -4.52 -5.80
CA VAL A 52 10.55 -4.92 -6.61
C VAL A 52 10.77 -6.44 -6.59
N PRO A 53 10.94 -7.11 -5.43
CA PRO A 53 11.15 -8.56 -5.44
C PRO A 53 9.93 -9.32 -5.99
N ILE A 54 8.69 -8.93 -5.69
CA ILE A 54 7.49 -9.60 -6.22
C ILE A 54 7.49 -9.58 -7.75
N PHE A 55 7.62 -8.40 -8.36
CA PHE A 55 7.56 -8.26 -9.80
C PHE A 55 8.79 -8.84 -10.51
N VAL A 56 9.99 -8.60 -9.99
CA VAL A 56 11.24 -9.10 -10.61
C VAL A 56 11.33 -10.61 -10.53
N LEU A 57 11.07 -11.22 -9.37
CA LEU A 57 11.13 -12.67 -9.23
C LEU A 57 10.09 -13.35 -10.12
N SER A 58 8.88 -12.80 -10.19
CA SER A 58 7.80 -13.35 -11.00
C SER A 58 8.01 -13.19 -12.51
N ALA A 59 8.70 -12.14 -12.94
CA ALA A 59 8.97 -11.90 -14.36
C ALA A 59 10.26 -12.56 -14.88
N ARG A 60 11.24 -12.84 -14.00
CA ARG A 60 12.62 -13.13 -14.42
C ARG A 60 13.19 -14.44 -13.88
N THR A 61 12.52 -15.13 -12.97
CA THR A 61 13.09 -16.31 -12.30
C THR A 61 12.16 -17.51 -12.36
N SER A 62 12.69 -18.68 -12.02
CA SER A 62 11.90 -19.91 -11.84
C SER A 62 11.20 -19.99 -10.48
N MET A 63 11.31 -18.95 -9.65
CA MET A 63 10.67 -18.86 -8.33
C MET A 63 9.72 -17.64 -8.28
N PRO A 64 8.61 -17.66 -9.05
CA PRO A 64 7.67 -16.57 -9.05
C PRO A 64 6.98 -16.42 -7.68
N VAL A 65 6.74 -15.18 -7.26
CA VAL A 65 5.93 -14.87 -6.06
C VAL A 65 4.45 -14.77 -6.44
N ILE A 66 4.16 -14.22 -7.62
CA ILE A 66 2.83 -14.16 -8.22
C ILE A 66 2.83 -14.80 -9.59
N VAL A 67 1.66 -15.26 -10.03
CA VAL A 67 1.39 -15.62 -11.42
C VAL A 67 0.32 -14.69 -11.96
N TRP A 68 0.59 -14.08 -13.11
CA TRP A 68 -0.42 -13.33 -13.84
C TRP A 68 -1.37 -14.30 -14.53
N VAL A 69 -2.59 -14.39 -14.02
CA VAL A 69 -3.66 -15.23 -14.58
C VAL A 69 -4.13 -14.68 -15.93
N ARG A 70 -4.00 -13.36 -16.11
CA ARG A 70 -4.17 -12.67 -17.39
C ARG A 70 -2.92 -11.89 -17.74
N GLU A 71 -2.60 -11.90 -19.01
CA GLU A 71 -1.51 -11.13 -19.58
C GLU A 71 -1.61 -9.64 -19.20
N LEU A 72 -0.46 -9.07 -18.83
CA LEU A 72 -0.35 -7.66 -18.52
C LEU A 72 -0.46 -6.85 -19.82
N PRO A 73 -1.30 -5.80 -19.87
CA PRO A 73 -1.42 -4.96 -21.06
C PRO A 73 -0.22 -4.02 -21.27
N ALA A 74 0.74 -4.02 -20.35
CA ALA A 74 1.98 -3.25 -20.42
C ALA A 74 3.10 -4.02 -19.72
N HIS A 75 4.35 -3.60 -19.92
CA HIS A 75 5.50 -4.22 -19.30
C HIS A 75 5.37 -4.23 -17.76
N TYR A 76 5.79 -5.31 -17.10
CA TYR A 76 5.61 -5.51 -15.66
C TYR A 76 6.19 -4.37 -14.80
N LEU A 77 7.22 -3.67 -15.30
CA LEU A 77 7.79 -2.50 -14.63
C LEU A 77 6.80 -1.34 -14.48
N VAL A 78 5.85 -1.18 -15.42
CA VAL A 78 4.79 -0.17 -15.33
C VAL A 78 3.86 -0.49 -14.16
N PHE A 79 3.53 -1.77 -13.97
CA PHE A 79 2.73 -2.22 -12.84
C PHE A 79 3.49 -2.15 -11.52
N MET A 80 4.77 -2.54 -11.50
CA MET A 80 5.63 -2.40 -10.32
C MET A 80 5.68 -0.95 -9.82
N ILE A 81 5.85 0.01 -10.73
CA ILE A 81 5.82 1.44 -10.38
C ILE A 81 4.41 1.86 -9.93
N GLY A 82 3.37 1.46 -10.67
CA GLY A 82 1.98 1.77 -10.31
C GLY A 82 1.58 1.25 -8.92
N HIS A 83 1.95 0.01 -8.60
CA HIS A 83 1.68 -0.66 -7.32
C HIS A 83 2.47 -0.01 -6.18
N THR A 84 3.72 0.36 -6.44
CA THR A 84 4.51 1.18 -5.50
C THR A 84 3.82 2.51 -5.16
N LEU A 85 3.22 3.18 -6.16
CA LEU A 85 2.50 4.43 -5.94
C LEU A 85 1.17 4.19 -5.19
N TRP A 86 0.51 3.08 -5.46
CA TRP A 86 -0.64 2.60 -4.68
C TRP A 86 -0.30 2.39 -3.22
N ASP A 87 0.83 1.76 -2.90
CA ASP A 87 1.29 1.59 -1.53
C ASP A 87 1.43 2.94 -0.81
N GLY A 88 2.04 3.92 -1.48
CA GLY A 88 2.11 5.30 -1.00
C GLY A 88 0.73 5.90 -0.68
N ALA A 89 -0.25 5.67 -1.57
CA ALA A 89 -1.62 6.14 -1.38
C ALA A 89 -2.32 5.45 -0.21
N ILE A 90 -2.22 4.12 -0.13
CA ILE A 90 -2.86 3.32 0.91
C ILE A 90 -2.26 3.64 2.27
N PHE A 91 -0.94 3.75 2.38
CA PHE A 91 -0.29 4.15 3.63
C PHE A 91 -0.63 5.57 4.04
N LEU A 92 -0.76 6.49 3.09
CA LEU A 92 -1.21 7.84 3.41
C LEU A 92 -2.63 7.82 4.00
N VAL A 93 -3.56 7.06 3.41
CA VAL A 93 -4.92 6.93 3.97
C VAL A 93 -4.87 6.34 5.38
N GLY A 94 -4.10 5.27 5.58
CA GLY A 94 -3.92 4.67 6.91
C GLY A 94 -3.38 5.66 7.94
N ALA A 95 -2.39 6.46 7.55
CA ALA A 95 -1.85 7.52 8.39
C ALA A 95 -2.94 8.54 8.74
N LEU A 96 -3.70 9.02 7.76
CA LEU A 96 -4.79 9.98 8.00
C LEU A 96 -5.84 9.41 8.97
N LEU A 97 -6.24 8.14 8.82
CA LEU A 97 -7.15 7.46 9.74
C LEU A 97 -6.58 7.38 11.15
N ALA A 98 -5.30 7.05 11.30
CA ALA A 98 -4.63 7.03 12.60
C ALA A 98 -4.63 8.42 13.26
N GLY A 99 -4.42 9.47 12.46
CA GLY A 99 -4.49 10.86 12.92
C GLY A 99 -5.86 11.30 13.44
N MET A 100 -6.95 10.64 13.02
CA MET A 100 -8.30 10.91 13.55
C MET A 100 -8.48 10.36 14.97
N VAL A 101 -7.71 9.33 15.35
CA VAL A 101 -7.74 8.71 16.69
C VAL A 101 -6.66 9.33 17.61
N GLY A 102 -5.54 9.78 17.05
CA GLY A 102 -4.46 10.46 17.76
C GLY A 102 -4.91 11.82 18.32
N LYS A 103 -4.95 11.96 19.66
CA LYS A 103 -5.31 13.22 20.30
C LYS A 103 -4.25 14.30 19.99
N LYS A 104 -4.64 15.33 19.22
CA LYS A 104 -3.96 16.62 19.00
C LYS A 104 -2.57 16.62 18.33
N ARG A 105 -1.88 15.49 18.17
CA ARG A 105 -0.49 15.41 17.65
C ARG A 105 -0.29 14.23 16.69
N PHE A 106 -0.69 14.44 15.44
CA PHE A 106 -0.64 13.43 14.35
C PHE A 106 0.78 12.95 14.06
N LEU A 107 1.09 11.67 14.34
CA LEU A 107 2.40 11.04 14.10
C LEU A 107 3.58 11.80 14.73
N GLN A 108 3.40 12.30 15.95
CA GLN A 108 4.38 13.16 16.65
C GLN A 108 4.89 12.53 17.96
N GLY A 109 4.61 11.25 18.16
CA GLY A 109 5.04 10.48 19.31
C GLY A 109 4.37 9.12 19.27
N PHE A 110 4.90 8.17 20.02
CA PHE A 110 4.37 6.81 20.04
C PHE A 110 3.01 6.77 20.76
N GLN A 111 2.02 6.19 20.08
CA GLN A 111 0.63 6.04 20.52
C GLN A 111 0.10 4.69 20.05
N TRP A 112 -0.30 3.84 21.00
CA TRP A 112 -0.86 2.53 20.70
C TRP A 112 -2.12 2.60 19.83
N GLY A 113 -2.94 3.64 19.99
CA GLY A 113 -4.15 3.83 19.17
C GLY A 113 -3.84 4.09 17.70
N GLU A 114 -2.83 4.91 17.40
CA GLU A 114 -2.40 5.17 16.01
C GLU A 114 -1.83 3.89 15.37
N LEU A 115 -1.02 3.16 16.12
CA LEU A 115 -0.43 1.89 15.67
C LEU A 115 -1.50 0.82 15.40
N ALA A 116 -2.50 0.70 16.29
CA ALA A 116 -3.60 -0.24 16.13
C ALA A 116 -4.43 0.06 14.88
N VAL A 117 -4.73 1.35 14.62
CA VAL A 117 -5.44 1.76 13.39
C VAL A 117 -4.61 1.43 12.15
N LEU A 118 -3.31 1.71 12.16
CA LEU A 118 -2.43 1.40 11.04
C LEU A 118 -2.33 -0.11 10.76
N ALA A 119 -2.20 -0.92 11.82
CA ALA A 119 -2.18 -2.37 11.68
C ALA A 119 -3.51 -2.91 11.14
N ALA A 120 -4.64 -2.46 11.70
CA ALA A 120 -5.97 -2.86 11.23
C ALA A 120 -6.20 -2.45 9.77
N TRP A 121 -5.84 -1.21 9.41
CA TRP A 121 -5.92 -0.72 8.04
C TRP A 121 -5.08 -1.57 7.10
N GLY A 122 -3.83 -1.86 7.45
CA GLY A 122 -2.94 -2.70 6.66
C GLY A 122 -3.53 -4.09 6.37
N GLN A 123 -4.10 -4.75 7.38
CA GLN A 123 -4.75 -6.05 7.20
C GLN A 123 -5.99 -5.98 6.30
N VAL A 124 -6.84 -4.97 6.50
CA VAL A 124 -8.02 -4.77 5.65
C VAL A 124 -7.60 -4.56 4.21
N THR A 125 -6.59 -3.72 3.95
CA THR A 125 -6.16 -3.44 2.58
C THR A 125 -5.41 -4.60 1.94
N ALA A 126 -4.63 -5.38 2.71
CA ALA A 126 -4.00 -6.60 2.22
C ALA A 126 -5.04 -7.57 1.68
N LEU A 127 -6.09 -7.83 2.47
CA LEU A 127 -7.20 -8.67 2.07
C LEU A 127 -7.95 -8.08 0.87
N LEU A 128 -8.22 -6.77 0.86
CA LEU A 128 -8.92 -6.14 -0.27
C LEU A 128 -8.13 -6.22 -1.58
N VAL A 129 -6.80 -6.05 -1.55
CA VAL A 129 -5.93 -6.16 -2.72
C VAL A 129 -5.87 -7.60 -3.23
N GLU A 130 -5.72 -8.57 -2.34
CA GLU A 130 -5.71 -9.98 -2.71
C GLU A 130 -7.08 -10.43 -3.24
N LEU A 131 -8.17 -10.01 -2.59
CA LEU A 131 -9.54 -10.26 -3.07
C LEU A 131 -9.79 -9.58 -4.41
N SER A 132 -9.36 -8.34 -4.62
CA SER A 132 -9.56 -7.65 -5.89
C SER A 132 -8.79 -8.34 -7.02
N SER A 133 -7.57 -8.84 -6.75
CA SER A 133 -6.79 -9.54 -7.76
C SER A 133 -7.43 -10.88 -8.16
N VAL A 134 -7.85 -11.70 -7.19
CA VAL A 134 -8.42 -13.04 -7.47
C VAL A 134 -9.81 -12.93 -8.11
N THR A 135 -10.66 -12.02 -7.62
CA THR A 135 -12.01 -11.83 -8.17
C THR A 135 -11.99 -11.29 -9.60
N ASN A 136 -10.97 -10.53 -9.97
CA ASN A 136 -10.78 -10.04 -11.34
C ASN A 136 -9.87 -10.94 -12.19
N ARG A 137 -9.44 -12.10 -11.67
CA ARG A 137 -8.52 -13.04 -12.35
C ARG A 137 -7.26 -12.33 -12.86
N ALA A 138 -6.73 -11.38 -12.09
CA ALA A 138 -5.60 -10.58 -12.50
C ALA A 138 -4.28 -11.31 -12.21
N TRP A 139 -3.92 -11.41 -10.93
CA TRP A 139 -2.79 -12.20 -10.44
C TRP A 139 -3.16 -12.93 -9.16
N VAL A 140 -2.41 -13.99 -8.89
CA VAL A 140 -2.56 -14.84 -7.71
C VAL A 140 -1.19 -15.07 -7.09
N TYR A 141 -1.12 -15.14 -5.77
CA TYR A 141 0.12 -15.56 -5.10
C TYR A 141 0.36 -17.05 -5.29
N VAL A 142 1.63 -17.40 -5.44
CA VAL A 142 2.05 -18.79 -5.63
C VAL A 142 2.03 -19.50 -4.28
N GLU A 143 1.30 -20.61 -4.21
CA GLU A 143 1.27 -21.51 -3.05
C GLU A 143 2.39 -22.56 -3.12
N GLY A 144 2.58 -23.32 -2.04
CA GLY A 144 3.55 -24.43 -1.98
C GLY A 144 4.95 -24.03 -1.51
N TYR A 145 5.22 -22.73 -1.32
CA TYR A 145 6.44 -22.30 -0.64
C TYR A 145 6.29 -22.37 0.87
N TRP A 146 7.31 -22.88 1.56
CA TRP A 146 7.34 -22.96 3.03
C TRP A 146 7.26 -21.58 3.70
N TRP A 147 7.74 -20.53 3.02
CA TRP A 147 7.72 -19.14 3.48
C TRP A 147 6.44 -18.38 3.08
N ASN A 148 5.58 -18.97 2.23
CA ASN A 148 4.30 -18.39 1.84
C ASN A 148 3.15 -19.41 1.94
N PRO A 149 2.85 -19.91 3.15
CA PRO A 149 1.77 -20.88 3.31
C PRO A 149 0.40 -20.26 2.97
N THR A 150 -0.48 -21.06 2.38
CA THR A 150 -1.89 -20.74 2.18
C THR A 150 -2.61 -20.80 3.53
N PHE A 151 -3.32 -19.72 3.91
CA PHE A 151 -4.11 -19.68 5.15
C PHE A 151 -5.62 -19.73 4.88
N ALA A 152 -6.06 -19.37 3.68
CA ALA A 152 -7.45 -19.42 3.26
C ALA A 152 -7.56 -19.61 1.73
N ARG A 153 -8.78 -19.83 1.22
CA ARG A 153 -9.06 -19.94 -0.22
C ARG A 153 -10.34 -19.20 -0.58
N VAL A 154 -10.36 -18.64 -1.79
CA VAL A 154 -11.56 -18.04 -2.41
C VAL A 154 -11.81 -18.76 -3.73
N GLY A 155 -12.74 -19.71 -3.72
CA GLY A 155 -12.87 -20.67 -4.81
C GLY A 155 -11.59 -21.48 -4.95
N ASP A 156 -11.01 -21.49 -6.16
CA ASP A 156 -9.77 -22.19 -6.47
C ASP A 156 -8.50 -21.37 -6.18
N TYR A 157 -8.64 -20.12 -5.76
CA TYR A 157 -7.50 -19.22 -5.57
C TYR A 157 -7.00 -19.22 -4.12
N PRO A 158 -5.69 -19.44 -3.88
CA PRO A 158 -5.12 -19.39 -2.54
C PRO A 158 -4.99 -17.96 -2.05
N LEU A 159 -5.30 -17.75 -0.76
CA LEU A 159 -4.89 -16.57 -0.01
C LEU A 159 -3.68 -16.93 0.85
N THR A 160 -2.60 -16.16 0.71
CA THR A 160 -1.28 -16.56 1.21
C THR A 160 -0.72 -15.61 2.26
N LEU A 161 0.08 -16.15 3.19
CA LEU A 161 0.46 -15.43 4.40
C LEU A 161 1.46 -14.30 4.17
N LEU A 162 2.29 -14.36 3.11
CA LEU A 162 3.36 -13.39 2.84
C LEU A 162 2.83 -11.96 2.89
N MET A 163 1.79 -11.67 2.11
CA MET A 163 1.27 -10.31 2.05
C MET A 163 0.59 -9.89 3.33
N GLN A 164 -0.08 -10.79 4.03
CA GLN A 164 -0.66 -10.46 5.34
C GLN A 164 0.44 -10.01 6.32
N VAL A 165 1.60 -10.67 6.31
CA VAL A 165 2.76 -10.28 7.12
C VAL A 165 3.36 -8.96 6.65
N VAL A 166 3.60 -8.80 5.34
CA VAL A 166 4.15 -7.55 4.76
C VAL A 166 3.26 -6.36 5.13
N TRP A 167 1.96 -6.50 4.93
CA TRP A 167 0.98 -5.46 5.22
C TRP A 167 0.67 -5.28 6.72
N PHE A 168 1.08 -6.20 7.58
CA PHE A 168 1.10 -5.98 9.03
C PHE A 168 2.33 -5.18 9.45
N VAL A 169 3.51 -5.53 8.91
CA VAL A 169 4.79 -4.94 9.30
C VAL A 169 5.00 -3.56 8.68
N ALA A 170 4.63 -3.35 7.42
CA ALA A 170 4.87 -2.10 6.70
C ALA A 170 4.21 -0.87 7.35
N PRO A 171 2.95 -0.91 7.81
CA PRO A 171 2.36 0.20 8.57
C PRO A 171 3.12 0.52 9.88
N VAL A 172 3.68 -0.50 10.54
CA VAL A 172 4.51 -0.32 11.75
C VAL A 172 5.81 0.40 11.40
N VAL A 173 6.48 -0.02 10.31
CA VAL A 173 7.69 0.64 9.81
C VAL A 173 7.40 2.09 9.43
N LEU A 174 6.31 2.32 8.68
CA LEU A 174 5.83 3.65 8.31
C LEU A 174 5.63 4.51 9.56
N TYR A 175 4.93 3.99 10.57
CA TYR A 175 4.67 4.69 11.82
C TYR A 175 5.95 5.12 12.51
N LEU A 176 6.86 4.17 12.73
CA LEU A 176 8.13 4.38 13.41
C LEU A 176 9.09 5.30 12.64
N ALA A 177 9.03 5.29 11.31
CA ALA A 177 9.76 6.21 10.46
C ALA A 177 9.14 7.61 10.48
N ALA A 178 7.80 7.71 10.41
CA ALA A 178 7.10 8.98 10.42
C ALA A 178 7.35 9.76 11.71
N ILE A 179 7.24 9.13 12.88
CA ILE A 179 7.51 9.80 14.16
C ILE A 179 8.94 10.32 14.29
N ARG A 180 9.92 9.71 13.60
CA ARG A 180 11.33 10.08 13.63
C ARG A 180 11.69 11.14 12.59
N LEU A 181 11.16 11.03 11.39
CA LEU A 181 11.57 11.81 10.23
C LEU A 181 10.67 13.03 9.98
N MET A 182 9.45 13.03 10.50
CA MET A 182 8.51 14.11 10.25
C MET A 182 8.77 15.29 11.20
N PRO A 183 8.69 16.54 10.69
CA PRO A 183 8.74 17.72 11.53
C PRO A 183 7.66 17.66 12.61
N GLN A 184 8.07 18.00 13.84
CA GLN A 184 7.14 18.18 14.94
C GLN A 184 6.43 19.52 14.73
N ASP A 185 5.11 19.53 14.78
CA ASP A 185 4.37 20.79 14.74
C ASP A 185 4.67 21.52 16.05
N ALA A 186 4.99 22.80 15.97
CA ALA A 186 5.22 23.61 17.17
C ALA A 186 3.98 23.50 18.07
N PRO A 187 4.15 23.37 19.41
CA PRO A 187 3.02 23.50 20.31
C PRO A 187 2.33 24.82 20.01
N LYS A 188 1.02 24.81 19.74
CA LYS A 188 0.23 26.05 19.72
C LYS A 188 0.48 26.71 21.07
N SER A 189 1.25 27.80 21.09
CA SER A 189 1.38 28.61 22.29
C SER A 189 -0.03 28.98 22.71
N LEU A 190 -0.36 28.72 23.97
CA LEU A 190 -1.56 29.28 24.56
C LEU A 190 -1.36 30.80 24.50
N SER A 191 -2.00 31.45 23.54
CA SER A 191 -2.27 32.88 23.63
C SER A 191 -3.21 33.04 24.83
N VAL A 192 -2.61 33.38 25.96
CA VAL A 192 -3.31 33.87 27.16
C VAL A 192 -3.91 35.23 26.84
#